data_AF-A0A7S7M8W3-F1
#
_entry.id   AF-A0A7S7M8W3-F1
#
_cell.length_a   1.000
_cell.length_b   1.000
_cell.length_c   1.000
_cell.angle_alpha   90.00
_cell.angle_beta   90.00
_cell.angle_gamma   90.00
#
_symmetry.space_group_name_H-M   'P 1'
#
loop_
_entity.id
_entity.type
_entity.pdbx_description
1 polymer ?
#
loop_
_entity_poly.entity_id
_entity_poly.type
_entity_poly.pdbx_seq_one_letter_code
_entity_poly.pdbx_strand_id
1 'polypeptide(L)' 'MNEQELRKRVLNGNKTERINFAVTPEMKDEVRQLAEDNCTSISSLISSMLTDRIVASKKGQGMRK' A
#
# COMPACT_ATOMS: atom_id res chain seq x y z
N MET A 1 2.45 14.52 -12.79
CA MET A 1 3.42 13.58 -12.19
C MET A 1 3.14 12.21 -12.79
N ASN A 2 4.13 11.54 -13.36
CA ASN A 2 3.91 10.28 -14.06
C ASN A 2 3.58 9.14 -13.07
N GLU A 3 2.78 8.17 -13.49
CA GLU A 3 2.27 7.09 -12.63
C GLU A 3 3.42 6.29 -11.98
N GLN A 4 4.46 6.02 -12.77
CA GLN A 4 5.68 5.34 -12.33
C GLN A 4 6.52 6.15 -11.33
N GLU A 5 6.52 7.48 -11.44
CA GLU A 5 7.23 8.36 -10.50
C GLU A 5 6.53 8.41 -9.15
N LEU A 6 5.20 8.45 -9.15
CA LEU A 6 4.42 8.39 -7.91
C LEU A 6 4.63 7.06 -7.19
N ARG A 7 4.59 5.94 -7.94
CA ARG A 7 4.88 4.60 -7.39
C ARG A 7 6.28 4.52 -6.78
N LYS A 8 7.29 5.03 -7.48
CA LYS A 8 8.68 5.09 -6.98
C LYS A 8 8.80 5.93 -5.71
N ARG A 9 8.19 7.11 -5.65
CA ARG A 9 8.26 7.96 -4.44
C ARG A 9 7.59 7.32 -3.22
N VAL A 10 6.44 6.66 -3.42
CA VAL A 10 5.70 6.02 -2.32
C VAL A 10 6.46 4.80 -1.77
N LEU A 11 7.07 4.00 -2.64
CA LEU A 11 7.75 2.76 -2.23
C LEU A 11 9.22 2.95 -1.81
N ASN A 12 9.95 3.84 -2.48
CA ASN A 12 11.40 4.07 -2.26
C ASN A 12 11.71 5.38 -1.52
N GLY A 13 10.69 6.14 -1.09
CA GLY A 13 10.91 7.30 -0.24
C GLY A 13 11.46 6.93 1.14
N ASN A 14 12.08 7.89 1.83
CA ASN A 14 12.47 7.72 3.23
C ASN A 14 11.22 7.48 4.08
N LYS A 15 11.09 6.28 4.67
CA LYS A 15 9.95 5.84 5.47
C LYS A 15 10.11 6.28 6.92
N THR A 16 10.04 7.59 7.17
CA THR A 16 10.16 8.18 8.53
C THR A 16 8.84 8.16 9.29
N GLU A 17 7.72 8.21 8.58
CA GLU A 17 6.37 8.24 9.15
C GLU A 17 5.85 6.82 9.42
N ARG A 18 5.17 6.61 10.55
CA ARG A 18 4.59 5.32 10.96
C ARG A 18 3.07 5.37 10.95
N ILE A 19 2.45 4.38 10.32
CA ILE A 19 1.00 4.14 10.40
C ILE A 19 0.74 3.07 11.46
N ASN A 20 0.14 3.45 12.58
CA ASN A 20 -0.29 2.52 13.63
C ASN A 20 -1.81 2.34 13.54
N PHE A 21 -2.27 1.11 13.40
CA PHE A 21 -3.70 0.80 13.32
C PHE A 21 -4.02 -0.45 14.14
N ALA A 22 -5.10 -0.38 14.91
CA ALA A 22 -5.63 -1.53 15.62
C ALA A 22 -6.41 -2.41 14.64
N VAL A 23 -6.16 -3.72 14.70
CA VAL A 23 -6.87 -4.72 13.91
C VAL A 23 -7.46 -5.79 14.81
N THR A 24 -8.52 -6.44 14.34
CA THR A 24 -8.99 -7.66 14.96
C THR A 24 -7.96 -8.78 14.78
N PRO A 25 -7.94 -9.77 15.68
CA PRO A 25 -7.05 -10.92 15.55
C PRO A 25 -7.28 -11.69 14.24
N GLU A 26 -8.54 -11.82 13.81
CA GLU A 26 -8.91 -12.46 12.55
C GLU A 26 -8.27 -11.74 11.35
N MET A 27 -8.37 -10.41 11.30
CA MET A 27 -7.76 -9.63 10.22
C MET A 27 -6.23 -9.77 10.22
N LYS A 28 -5.60 -9.86 11.39
CA LYS A 28 -4.16 -10.05 11.48
C LYS A 28 -3.73 -11.42 10.93
N ASP A 29 -4.51 -12.47 11.20
CA ASP A 29 -4.22 -13.82 10.74
C ASP A 29 -4.38 -13.93 9.21
N GLU A 30 -5.50 -13.46 8.67
CA GLU A 30 -5.77 -13.45 7.23
C GLU A 30 -4.71 -12.65 6.45
N VAL A 31 -4.33 -11.46 6.95
CA VAL A 31 -3.29 -10.64 6.32
C VAL A 31 -1.92 -11.30 6.39
N ARG A 32 -1.65 -12.06 7.47
CA ARG A 32 -0.41 -12.82 7.61
C ARG A 32 -0.36 -13.94 6.58
N GLN A 33 -1.39 -14.76 6.48
CA GLN A 33 -1.47 -15.85 5.50
C GLN A 33 -1.31 -15.29 4.08
N LEU A 34 -2.04 -14.23 3.74
CA LEU A 34 -1.93 -13.56 2.45
C LEU A 34 -0.51 -13.05 2.15
N ALA A 35 0.22 -12.58 3.17
CA ALA A 35 1.61 -12.15 3.00
C ALA A 35 2.54 -13.35 2.75
N GLU A 36 2.31 -14.48 3.43
CA GLU A 36 3.05 -15.74 3.24
C GLU A 36 2.81 -16.32 1.83
N ASP A 37 1.56 -16.37 1.36
CA ASP A 37 1.19 -16.79 -0.01
C ASP A 37 1.88 -15.96 -1.10
N ASN A 38 2.08 -14.66 -0.84
CA ASN A 38 2.75 -13.76 -1.77
C ASN A 38 4.27 -13.70 -1.59
N CYS A 39 4.86 -14.49 -0.66
CA CYS A 39 6.27 -14.45 -0.31
C CYS A 39 6.77 -13.04 0.08
N THR A 40 5.95 -12.26 0.79
CA THR A 40 6.29 -10.89 1.20
C THR A 40 6.07 -10.69 2.70
N SER A 41 6.65 -9.62 3.26
CA SER A 41 6.26 -9.16 4.60
C SER A 41 4.88 -8.50 4.58
N ILE A 42 4.13 -8.61 5.69
CA ILE A 42 2.86 -7.90 5.91
C ILE A 42 2.96 -6.41 5.56
N SER A 43 4.04 -5.74 5.99
CA SER A 43 4.29 -4.34 5.69
C SER A 43 4.48 -4.06 4.20
N SER A 44 5.13 -4.95 3.45
CA SER A 44 5.33 -4.84 2.01
C SER A 44 4.04 -5.07 1.24
N LEU A 45 3.24 -6.08 1.64
CA LEU A 45 1.92 -6.35 1.08
C LEU A 45 1.00 -5.14 1.25
N ILE A 46 0.87 -4.63 2.48
CA ILE A 46 0.04 -3.46 2.78
C ILE A 46 0.53 -2.23 2.01
N SER A 47 1.85 -1.99 2.00
CA SER A 47 2.43 -0.86 1.26
C SER A 47 2.13 -0.93 -0.23
N SER A 48 2.24 -2.13 -0.83
CA SER A 48 1.94 -2.34 -2.25
C SER A 48 0.46 -2.10 -2.56
N MET A 49 -0.45 -2.68 -1.77
CA MET A 49 -1.90 -2.49 -1.93
C MET A 49 -2.31 -1.02 -1.80
N LEU A 50 -1.76 -0.32 -0.79
CA LEU A 50 -2.01 1.11 -0.60
C LEU A 50 -1.45 1.93 -1.76
N THR A 51 -0.27 1.60 -2.26
CA THR A 51 0.35 2.29 -3.39
C THR A 51 -0.51 2.16 -4.64
N ASP A 52 -0.93 0.95 -4.99
CA ASP A 52 -1.83 0.70 -6.13
C ASP A 52 -3.14 1.48 -5.98
N ARG A 53 -3.71 1.54 -4.77
CA ARG A 53 -4.92 2.33 -4.50
C ARG A 53 -4.70 3.84 -4.61
N ILE A 54 -3.58 4.37 -4.13
CA ILE A 54 -3.20 5.79 -4.24
C ILE A 54 -3.04 6.17 -5.71
N VAL A 55 -2.33 5.34 -6.48
CA VAL A 55 -2.13 5.53 -7.91
C VAL A 55 -3.46 5.52 -8.66
N ALA A 56 -4.32 4.52 -8.42
CA ALA A 56 -5.64 4.43 -9.04
C ALA A 56 -6.56 5.60 -8.67
N SER A 57 -6.55 6.05 -7.40
CA SER A 57 -7.33 7.20 -6.94
C SER A 57 -6.89 8.50 -7.63
N LYS A 58 -5.58 8.70 -7.80
CA LYS A 58 -5.04 9.87 -8.51
C LYS A 58 -5.38 9.84 -10.00
N LYS A 59 -5.48 8.66 -10.61
CA LYS A 59 -5.98 8.49 -11.98
C LYS A 59 -7.45 8.90 -12.13
N GLY A 60 -8.30 8.52 -11.17
CA GLY A 60 -9.73 8.88 -11.16
C GLY A 60 -10.02 10.36 -10.87
N GLN A 61 -9.18 11.03 -10.08
CA GLN A 61 -9.32 12.47 -9.79
C GLN A 61 -8.93 13.37 -10.97
N GLY A 62 -8.27 12.85 -12.01
CA GLY A 62 -8.06 13.57 -13.26
C GLY A 62 -9.31 13.71 -14.14
N MET A 63 -10.37 12.95 -13.86
CA MET A 63 -11.60 12.89 -14.66
C MET A 63 -12.82 13.56 -14.00
N ARG A 64 -12.65 14.11 -12.79
CA ARG A 64 -13.61 15.02 -12.15
C ARG A 64 -13.04 16.43 -12.20
N LYS A 65 -12.94 17.01 -13.41
CA LYS A 65 -12.93 18.46 -13.56
C LYS A 65 -14.36 18.93 -13.70
#